data_AF-A0A417F3Q6-F1
#
_entry.id   AF-A0A417F3Q6-F1
#
_cell.length_a   1.000
_cell.length_b   1.000
_cell.length_c   1.000
_cell.angle_alpha   90.00
_cell.angle_beta   90.00
_cell.angle_gamma   90.00
#
_symmetry.space_group_name_H-M   'P 1'
#
loop_
_entity.id
_entity.type
_entity.pdbx_description
1 polymer ?
#
loop_
_entity_poly.entity_id
_entity_poly.type
_entity_poly.pdbx_seq_one_letter_code
_entity_poly.pdbx_strand_id
1 'polypeptide(L)'
;MLKPRIKAIFVLLFATIAIMAVTVKNTPPVSEYMQTGIRLSDLPDKECVAFMASKGAHMPGHYKQSLYFPAATKDYITTFEQNPYKTLRGVYSDTSTNQYVEDVRKIVNDYYGIYHVEYYLDRDPEYPSVGAEQ
;
A
#
# COMPACT_ATOMS: atom_id res chain seq x y z
N MET A 1 -40.79 22.01 25.75
CA MET A 1 -39.76 21.19 26.44
C MET A 1 -39.98 19.73 26.11
N LEU A 2 -39.06 19.08 25.39
CA LEU A 2 -39.15 17.65 25.10
C LEU A 2 -39.02 16.84 26.40
N LYS A 3 -39.83 15.79 26.56
CA LYS A 3 -39.76 14.91 27.75
C LYS A 3 -38.33 14.35 27.89
N PRO A 4 -37.81 14.18 29.12
CA PRO A 4 -36.45 13.68 29.36
C PRO A 4 -36.13 12.37 28.62
N ARG A 5 -37.12 11.46 28.56
CA ARG A 5 -37.03 10.20 27.81
C ARG A 5 -36.82 10.41 26.31
N ILE A 6 -37.47 11.40 25.71
CA ILE A 6 -37.35 11.70 24.28
C ILE A 6 -35.99 12.33 24.00
N LYS A 7 -35.50 13.23 24.87
CA LYS A 7 -34.14 13.78 24.76
C LYS A 7 -33.08 12.70 24.84
N ALA A 8 -33.23 11.75 25.76
CA ALA A 8 -32.32 10.62 25.89
C ALA A 8 -32.27 9.77 24.61
N ILE A 9 -33.42 9.50 23.98
CA ILE A 9 -33.49 8.77 22.71
C ILE A 9 -32.73 9.52 21.59
N PHE A 10 -32.91 10.83 21.47
CA PHE A 10 -32.19 11.63 20.46
C PHE A 10 -30.67 11.62 20.68
N VAL A 11 -30.22 11.74 21.92
CA VAL A 11 -28.79 11.67 22.26
C VAL A 11 -28.23 10.30 21.90
N LEU A 12 -28.96 9.23 22.20
CA LEU A 12 -28.53 7.86 21.94
C LEU A 12 -28.47 7.55 20.44
N LEU A 13 -29.44 8.05 19.67
CA LEU A 13 -29.45 7.99 18.20
C LEU A 13 -28.25 8.75 17.60
N PHE A 14 -27.97 9.96 18.09
CA PHE A 14 -26.86 10.75 17.59
C PHE A 14 -25.51 10.09 17.91
N ALA A 15 -25.36 9.54 19.12
CA ALA A 15 -24.18 8.78 19.51
C ALA A 15 -23.97 7.53 18.62
N THR A 16 -25.04 6.79 18.30
CA THR A 16 -24.94 5.64 17.39
C THR A 16 -24.55 6.05 15.98
N ILE A 17 -25.12 7.12 15.43
CA ILE A 17 -24.73 7.64 14.11
C ILE A 17 -23.26 8.10 14.12
N ALA A 18 -22.82 8.80 15.17
CA ALA A 18 -21.44 9.25 15.29
C ALA A 18 -20.47 8.07 15.35
N ILE A 19 -20.79 7.02 16.13
CA ILE A 19 -19.99 5.79 16.20
C ILE A 19 -19.94 5.13 14.82
N MET A 20 -21.08 4.96 14.14
CA MET A 20 -21.12 4.37 12.80
C MET A 20 -20.29 5.16 11.78
N ALA A 21 -20.36 6.50 11.81
CA ALA A 21 -19.58 7.36 10.93
C ALA A 21 -18.06 7.22 11.19
N VAL A 22 -17.65 7.16 12.45
CA VAL A 22 -16.25 6.95 12.83
C VAL A 22 -15.80 5.55 12.42
N THR A 23 -16.61 4.52 12.66
CA THR A 23 -16.26 3.15 12.25
C THR A 23 -16.13 3.05 10.74
N VAL A 24 -17.08 3.58 9.95
CA VAL A 24 -17.00 3.52 8.47
C VAL A 24 -15.76 4.22 7.95
N LYS A 25 -15.40 5.39 8.49
CA LYS A 25 -14.17 6.10 8.10
C LYS A 25 -12.89 5.32 8.43
N ASN A 26 -12.92 4.53 9.50
CA ASN A 26 -11.78 3.76 9.97
C ASN A 26 -11.81 2.30 9.50
N THR A 27 -12.85 1.87 8.80
CA THR A 27 -12.91 0.50 8.25
C THR A 27 -12.14 0.53 6.94
N PRO A 28 -11.08 -0.28 6.78
CA PRO A 28 -10.34 -0.29 5.53
C PRO A 28 -11.24 -0.75 4.37
N PRO A 29 -11.04 -0.22 3.16
CA PRO A 29 -11.80 -0.67 2.00
C PRO A 29 -11.55 -2.16 1.74
N VAL A 30 -12.54 -2.82 1.14
CA VAL A 30 -12.38 -4.20 0.63
C VAL A 30 -11.20 -4.21 -0.33
N SER A 31 -10.21 -5.06 -0.05
CA SER A 31 -8.97 -5.08 -0.81
C SER A 31 -9.19 -5.46 -2.27
N GLU A 32 -8.33 -4.97 -3.16
CA GLU A 32 -8.44 -5.29 -4.59
C GLU A 32 -8.30 -6.80 -4.84
N TYR A 33 -7.46 -7.49 -4.06
CA TYR A 33 -7.38 -8.94 -4.09
C TYR A 33 -8.71 -9.61 -3.74
N MET A 34 -9.43 -9.13 -2.71
CA MET A 34 -10.75 -9.69 -2.37
C MET A 34 -11.80 -9.47 -3.47
N GLN A 35 -11.63 -8.42 -4.29
CA GLN A 35 -12.54 -8.12 -5.39
C GLN A 35 -12.23 -8.95 -6.65
N THR A 36 -10.95 -9.15 -6.97
CA THR A 36 -10.51 -9.80 -8.22
C THR A 36 -10.16 -11.27 -8.05
N GLY A 37 -9.64 -11.67 -6.88
CA GLY A 37 -9.07 -12.99 -6.61
C GLY A 37 -7.74 -13.27 -7.30
N ILE A 38 -7.14 -12.28 -7.99
CA ILE A 38 -5.91 -12.47 -8.77
C ILE A 38 -4.71 -12.21 -7.90
N ARG A 39 -3.77 -13.16 -7.81
CA ARG A 39 -2.50 -12.92 -7.15
C ARG A 39 -1.58 -12.10 -8.05
N LEU A 40 -0.92 -11.09 -7.49
CA LEU A 40 0.00 -10.26 -8.27
C LEU A 40 1.18 -11.09 -8.81
N SER A 41 1.65 -12.09 -8.07
CA SER A 41 2.69 -13.02 -8.54
C SER A 41 2.29 -13.84 -9.77
N ASP A 42 1.00 -14.03 -10.01
CA ASP A 42 0.51 -14.83 -11.14
C ASP A 42 0.46 -14.02 -12.44
N LEU A 43 0.59 -12.70 -12.35
CA LEU A 43 0.67 -11.82 -13.52
C LEU A 43 1.97 -12.06 -14.30
N PRO A 44 1.96 -11.83 -15.62
CA PRO A 44 3.18 -11.75 -16.41
C PRO A 44 4.13 -10.68 -15.85
N ASP A 45 5.44 -10.93 -15.91
CA ASP A 45 6.46 -10.08 -15.28
C ASP A 45 6.36 -8.60 -15.71
N LYS A 46 6.01 -8.35 -16.97
CA LYS A 46 5.80 -6.98 -17.50
C LYS A 46 4.54 -6.32 -16.94
N GLU A 47 3.50 -7.10 -16.68
CA GLU A 47 2.27 -6.61 -16.06
C GLU A 47 2.47 -6.31 -14.58
N CYS A 48 3.31 -7.07 -13.86
CA CYS A 48 3.74 -6.72 -12.50
C CYS A 48 4.37 -5.32 -12.46
N VAL A 49 5.27 -5.03 -13.40
CA VAL A 49 5.92 -3.70 -13.51
C VAL A 49 4.90 -2.62 -13.85
N ALA A 50 4.02 -2.87 -14.82
CA ALA A 50 2.98 -1.92 -15.22
C ALA A 50 2.02 -1.63 -14.04
N PHE A 51 1.68 -2.64 -13.26
CA PHE A 51 0.86 -2.51 -12.06
C PHE A 51 1.54 -1.60 -11.03
N MET A 52 2.80 -1.87 -10.68
CA MET A 52 3.55 -1.03 -9.73
C MET A 52 3.63 0.43 -10.19
N ALA A 53 3.91 0.66 -11.48
CA ALA A 53 3.93 2.01 -12.04
C ALA A 53 2.56 2.69 -11.97
N SER A 54 1.47 1.98 -12.26
CA SER A 54 0.10 2.51 -12.20
C SER A 54 -0.37 2.84 -10.78
N LYS A 55 0.20 2.18 -9.77
CA LYS A 55 -0.04 2.46 -8.35
C LYS A 55 0.90 3.51 -7.78
N GLY A 56 1.77 4.10 -8.60
CA GLY A 56 2.61 5.23 -8.24
C GLY A 56 3.94 4.88 -7.57
N ALA A 57 4.48 3.67 -7.81
CA ALA A 57 5.84 3.34 -7.35
C ALA A 57 6.89 4.28 -7.96
N HIS A 58 7.92 4.63 -7.19
CA HIS A 58 9.08 5.39 -7.67
C HIS A 58 9.96 4.48 -8.53
N MET A 59 9.74 4.52 -9.84
CA MET A 59 10.42 3.62 -10.77
C MET A 59 11.92 3.99 -10.91
N PRO A 60 12.84 3.02 -10.76
CA PRO A 60 14.26 3.26 -11.00
C PRO A 60 14.55 3.74 -12.43
N GLY A 61 15.64 4.47 -12.60
CA GLY A 61 16.08 4.96 -13.91
C GLY A 61 16.22 3.83 -14.93
N HIS A 62 15.86 4.08 -16.18
CA HIS A 62 15.98 3.14 -17.31
C HIS A 62 15.28 1.77 -17.12
N TYR A 63 14.35 1.62 -16.16
CA TYR A 63 13.70 0.34 -15.87
C TYR A 63 13.03 -0.31 -17.10
N LYS A 64 12.50 0.50 -18.03
CA LYS A 64 11.86 0.02 -19.27
C LYS A 64 12.83 -0.65 -20.24
N GLN A 65 14.12 -0.34 -20.14
CA GLN A 65 15.18 -0.88 -21.00
C GLN A 65 15.83 -2.13 -20.38
N SER A 66 15.60 -2.37 -19.09
CA SER A 66 16.17 -3.51 -18.38
C SER A 66 15.42 -4.80 -18.67
N LEU A 67 16.15 -5.81 -19.13
CA LEU A 67 15.62 -7.16 -19.36
C LEU A 67 15.33 -7.91 -18.05
N TYR A 68 16.00 -7.56 -16.96
CA TYR A 68 15.92 -8.26 -15.67
C TYR A 68 14.96 -7.62 -14.68
N PHE A 69 14.64 -6.34 -14.87
CA PHE A 69 13.78 -5.60 -13.96
C PHE A 69 12.37 -6.20 -13.81
N PRO A 70 11.71 -6.71 -14.87
CA PRO A 70 10.42 -7.37 -14.72
C PRO A 70 10.48 -8.61 -13.81
N ALA A 71 11.49 -9.46 -13.97
CA ALA A 71 11.66 -10.65 -13.14
C ALA A 71 11.96 -10.26 -11.68
N ALA A 72 12.85 -9.30 -11.46
CA ALA A 72 13.16 -8.81 -10.11
C ALA A 72 11.93 -8.23 -9.40
N THR A 73 11.09 -7.46 -10.12
CA THR A 73 9.83 -6.93 -9.59
C THR A 73 8.91 -8.04 -9.11
N LYS A 74 8.80 -9.11 -9.90
CA LYS A 74 7.99 -10.28 -9.54
C LYS A 74 8.54 -11.04 -8.33
N ASP A 75 9.86 -11.14 -8.20
CA ASP A 75 10.49 -11.73 -7.02
C ASP A 75 10.21 -10.91 -5.75
N TYR A 76 10.22 -9.58 -5.85
CA TYR A 76 9.81 -8.69 -4.75
C TYR A 76 8.36 -8.90 -4.36
N ILE A 77 7.44 -8.92 -5.34
CA ILE A 77 6.02 -9.21 -5.11
C ILE A 77 5.87 -10.54 -4.39
N THR A 78 6.46 -11.60 -4.93
CA THR A 78 6.39 -12.96 -4.36
C THR A 78 6.92 -12.98 -2.93
N THR A 79 8.00 -12.26 -2.67
CA THR A 79 8.58 -12.14 -1.33
C THR A 79 7.62 -11.50 -0.34
N PHE A 80 6.94 -10.42 -0.72
CA PHE A 80 6.00 -9.71 0.16
C PHE A 80 4.64 -10.40 0.27
N GLU A 81 4.20 -11.11 -0.76
CA GLU A 81 3.05 -12.02 -0.66
C GLU A 81 3.29 -13.14 0.36
N GLN A 82 4.51 -13.69 0.41
CA GLN A 82 4.87 -14.72 1.38
C GLN A 82 5.08 -14.15 2.79
N ASN A 83 5.69 -12.96 2.89
CA ASN A 83 5.92 -12.29 4.16
C ASN A 83 5.77 -10.76 4.01
N PRO A 84 4.59 -10.20 4.34
CA PRO A 84 4.26 -8.78 4.14
C PRO A 84 5.04 -7.83 5.06
N TYR A 85 5.64 -8.37 6.12
CA TYR A 85 6.44 -7.64 7.11
C TYR A 85 7.94 -7.75 6.84
N LYS A 86 8.36 -8.53 5.83
CA LYS A 86 9.76 -8.67 5.51
C LYS A 86 10.32 -7.33 5.04
N THR A 87 11.47 -6.99 5.59
CA THR A 87 12.23 -5.81 5.20
C THR A 87 13.43 -6.22 4.37
N LEU A 88 13.65 -5.53 3.25
CA LEU A 88 14.82 -5.73 2.38
C LEU A 88 15.79 -4.53 2.41
N ARG A 89 15.66 -3.65 3.42
CA ARG A 89 16.46 -2.44 3.61
C ARG A 89 17.96 -2.73 3.63
N GLY A 90 18.72 -1.94 2.87
CA GLY A 90 20.19 -1.96 2.88
C GLY A 90 20.81 -3.18 2.19
N VAL A 91 19.97 -4.04 1.60
CA VAL A 91 20.42 -5.14 0.72
C VAL A 91 20.94 -4.58 -0.60
N TYR A 92 20.43 -3.42 -1.02
CA TYR A 92 20.82 -2.75 -2.26
C TYR A 92 21.69 -1.53 -1.96
N SER A 93 22.77 -1.37 -2.72
CA SER A 93 23.71 -0.24 -2.57
C SER A 93 23.13 1.09 -3.06
N ASP A 94 22.05 1.05 -3.84
CA ASP A 94 21.43 2.21 -4.48
C ASP A 94 20.14 2.63 -3.75
N THR A 95 20.02 3.94 -3.48
CA THR A 95 18.87 4.54 -2.80
C THR A 95 17.59 4.38 -3.62
N SER A 96 17.65 4.53 -4.95
CA SER A 96 16.47 4.43 -5.81
C SER A 96 15.87 3.01 -5.82
N THR A 97 16.74 2.00 -5.75
CA THR A 97 16.34 0.60 -5.68
C THR A 97 15.73 0.27 -4.32
N ASN A 98 16.32 0.75 -3.22
CA ASN A 98 15.73 0.57 -1.88
C ASN A 98 14.35 1.23 -1.77
N GLN A 99 14.20 2.44 -2.31
CA GLN A 99 12.92 3.15 -2.40
C GLN A 99 11.89 2.34 -3.18
N TYR A 100 12.25 1.87 -4.37
CA TYR A 100 11.36 1.07 -5.21
C TYR A 100 10.88 -0.20 -4.51
N VAL A 101 11.77 -0.92 -3.82
CA VAL A 101 11.43 -2.16 -3.11
C VAL A 101 10.44 -1.89 -1.97
N GLU A 102 10.59 -0.78 -1.24
CA GLU A 102 9.62 -0.39 -0.21
C GLU A 102 8.27 0.04 -0.80
N ASP A 103 8.27 0.75 -1.94
CA ASP A 103 7.03 1.08 -2.65
C ASP A 103 6.31 -0.19 -3.11
N VAL A 104 7.04 -1.18 -3.65
CA VAL A 104 6.47 -2.48 -4.01
C VAL A 104 5.85 -3.15 -2.79
N ARG A 105 6.52 -3.14 -1.64
CA ARG A 105 5.98 -3.70 -0.40
C ARG A 105 4.67 -3.01 0.02
N LYS A 106 4.64 -1.68 -0.05
CA LYS A 106 3.45 -0.88 0.28
C LYS A 106 2.29 -1.21 -0.65
N ILE A 107 2.53 -1.17 -1.95
CA ILE A 107 1.52 -1.45 -2.98
C ILE A 107 0.98 -2.88 -2.86
N VAL A 108 1.84 -3.87 -2.64
CA VAL A 108 1.42 -5.27 -2.43
C VAL A 108 0.54 -5.36 -1.19
N ASN A 109 0.97 -4.80 -0.06
CA ASN A 109 0.18 -4.84 1.18
C ASN A 109 -1.17 -4.14 1.01
N ASP A 110 -1.21 -2.97 0.38
CA ASP A 110 -2.46 -2.25 0.08
C ASP A 110 -3.39 -3.08 -0.82
N TYR A 111 -2.85 -3.74 -1.84
CA TYR A 111 -3.60 -4.63 -2.74
C TYR A 111 -4.25 -5.81 -2.00
N TYR A 112 -3.55 -6.38 -1.02
CA TYR A 112 -4.05 -7.48 -0.19
C TYR A 112 -4.87 -7.03 1.03
N GLY A 113 -4.93 -5.73 1.31
CA GLY A 113 -5.64 -5.18 2.47
C GLY A 113 -4.91 -5.41 3.79
N ILE A 114 -3.58 -5.41 3.76
CA ILE A 114 -2.72 -5.56 4.92
C ILE A 114 -2.32 -4.15 5.37
N TYR A 115 -2.96 -3.69 6.45
CA TYR A 115 -2.77 -2.34 6.99
C TYR A 115 -1.97 -2.36 8.30
N HIS A 116 -1.62 -1.17 8.82
CA HIS A 116 -0.85 -0.98 10.05
C HIS A 116 0.58 -1.55 9.99
N VAL A 117 1.17 -1.52 8.81
CA VAL A 117 2.57 -1.87 8.60
C VAL A 117 3.40 -0.59 8.62
N GLU A 118 4.49 -0.56 9.37
CA GLU A 118 5.43 0.56 9.33
C GLU A 118 6.27 0.48 8.04
N TYR A 119 6.30 1.58 7.28
CA TYR A 119 7.18 1.75 6.14
C TYR A 119 8.29 2.74 6.48
N TYR A 120 9.51 2.43 6.02
CA TYR A 120 10.70 3.20 6.41
C TYR A 120 10.63 4.66 5.99
N LEU A 121 10.00 4.93 4.86
CA LEU A 121 9.89 6.26 4.27
C LEU A 121 8.86 7.14 4.96
N ASP A 122 7.96 6.54 5.75
CA ASP A 122 7.02 7.27 6.58
C ASP A 122 7.71 7.83 7.85
N ARG A 123 8.90 7.34 8.22
CA ARG A 123 9.68 7.84 9.38
C ARG A 123 10.67 8.96 9.05
N ASP A 124 11.27 8.96 7.86
CA ASP A 124 12.29 9.95 7.44
C ASP A 124 11.93 10.53 6.06
N PRO A 125 11.11 11.61 6.00
CA PRO A 125 10.80 12.31 4.74
C PRO A 125 12.03 13.03 4.12
N GLU A 126 13.15 13.08 4.85
CA GLU A 126 14.43 13.64 4.41
C GLU A 126 15.34 12.62 3.68
N TYR A 127 14.92 11.36 3.53
CA TYR A 127 15.57 10.47 2.56
C TYR A 127 15.46 11.14 1.19
N PRO A 128 16.57 11.37 0.46
CA PRO A 128 16.52 12.17 -0.75
C PRO A 128 15.57 11.48 -1.72
N SER A 129 14.37 12.04 -1.88
CA SER A 129 13.50 11.74 -3.01
C SER A 129 14.37 12.01 -4.22
N VAL A 130 14.79 10.95 -4.91
CA VAL A 130 15.65 11.11 -6.06
C VAL A 130 14.86 11.97 -7.03
N GLY A 131 15.31 13.21 -7.18
CA GLY A 131 14.63 14.22 -7.96
C GLY A 131 14.40 13.69 -9.36
N ALA A 132 13.29 14.14 -9.93
CA ALA A 132 13.07 14.10 -11.36
C ALA A 132 14.29 14.72 -12.06
N GLU A 133 15.21 13.89 -12.52
CA GLU A 133 16.11 14.29 -13.59
C GLU A 133 15.42 13.96 -14.92
N GLN A 134 15.36 15.01 -15.73
CA GLN A 134 14.57 15.21 -16.95
C GLN A 134 14.88 14.21 -18.07
#